data_AF-A0A855X3F6-F1
#
_entry.id   AF-A0A855X3F6-F1
#
_cell.length_a   1.000
_cell.length_b   1.000
_cell.length_c   1.000
_cell.angle_alpha   90.00
_cell.angle_beta   90.00
_cell.angle_gamma   90.00
#
_symmetry.space_group_name_H-M   'P 1'
#
loop_
_entity.id
_entity.type
_entity.pdbx_description
1 polymer ?
#
loop_
_entity_poly.entity_id
_entity_poly.type
_entity_poly.pdbx_seq_one_letter_code
_entity_poly.pdbx_strand_id
1 'polypeptide(L)'
;MIRNVIYGILLALMSVCLALAQTDAVPQDSAGTAPAAISPPQPVTGLTAKDTPDDHGHSITLKWTLSPDDQGGAHSVRTYEVFRWVPFFMDSMHARQYSVDSLMGLQTLWRRYLPFAKDSIKYFEKSGNAETARRFADTVAYIEKRTSTLRGEIKSLQRGIENDWERAPQAHAQYPNGGEWQMVGQTFAGQGNYVNSGQKDNTASDYLPNGCNFYYRVDAVTADPKIRTSSEIVGPVQATGQWYNVGRTPSLFATGIFVLLVLLFVRAARKGKELYVRPLAGIEAVDEAIGRATEMGKPILYVLGLGTAADIATIASFTVLARVAKRVAEYQTELIVPTYDPIVMSVAQETIKSAYADAGRPDSYREEIVFFVTQNQFAYVSAVNGIMLRQHPATNVYMGKFFAESLILAETGALAGSIQISGTDEIAQIPFFVVACDYTLIGEELYAASAYLGREPVLLGSLKAQDYAKAAVIILAILGAIAVNFGWTEFREIFRVVR
;
A
#
# COMPACT_ATOMS: atom_id res chain seq x y z
N MET A 1 16.39 18.87 31.21
CA MET A 1 15.26 19.65 31.76
C MET A 1 13.98 19.49 30.93
N ILE A 2 14.02 19.66 29.60
CA ILE A 2 12.86 19.49 28.69
C ILE A 2 12.29 18.06 28.68
N ARG A 3 13.16 17.03 28.71
CA ARG A 3 12.74 15.62 28.73
C ARG A 3 11.88 15.26 29.95
N ASN A 4 12.19 15.80 31.13
CA ASN A 4 11.45 15.51 32.36
C ASN A 4 10.09 16.25 32.40
N VAL A 5 10.00 17.41 31.73
CA VAL A 5 8.74 18.14 31.56
C VAL A 5 7.82 17.40 30.59
N ILE A 6 8.35 16.85 29.51
CA ILE A 6 7.58 16.04 28.55
C ILE A 6 7.09 14.73 29.19
N TYR A 7 7.93 14.02 29.95
CA TYR A 7 7.51 12.84 30.70
C TYR A 7 6.45 13.17 31.77
N GLY A 8 6.57 14.33 32.45
CA GLY A 8 5.57 14.80 33.40
C GLY A 8 4.21 15.09 32.76
N ILE A 9 4.20 15.70 31.58
CA ILE A 9 2.96 16.00 30.82
C ILE A 9 2.32 14.71 30.29
N LEU A 10 3.12 13.75 29.79
CA LEU A 10 2.62 12.45 29.33
C LEU A 10 2.08 11.58 30.47
N LEU A 11 2.70 11.60 31.65
CA LEU A 11 2.21 10.90 32.85
C LEU A 11 0.91 11.54 33.38
N ALA A 12 0.79 12.87 33.33
CA ALA A 12 -0.43 13.58 33.70
C ALA A 12 -1.58 13.28 32.71
N LEU A 13 -1.31 13.22 31.40
CA LEU A 13 -2.29 12.85 30.38
C LEU A 13 -2.75 11.38 30.51
N MET A 14 -1.85 10.45 30.83
CA MET A 14 -2.22 9.06 31.08
C MET A 14 -3.04 8.86 32.36
N SER A 15 -2.75 9.62 33.42
CA SER A 15 -3.51 9.53 34.68
C SER A 15 -4.89 10.18 34.58
N VAL A 16 -5.07 11.21 33.75
CA VAL A 16 -6.40 11.77 33.44
C VAL A 16 -7.23 10.80 32.58
N CYS A 17 -6.63 10.06 31.65
CA CYS A 17 -7.33 9.00 30.91
C CYS A 17 -7.75 7.82 31.80
N LEU A 18 -6.97 7.48 32.83
CA LEU A 18 -7.32 6.42 33.78
C LEU A 18 -8.41 6.86 34.77
N ALA A 19 -8.50 8.15 35.08
CA ALA A 19 -9.54 8.72 35.94
C ALA A 19 -10.89 8.93 35.24
N LEU A 20 -10.89 9.08 33.90
CA LEU A 20 -12.11 9.12 33.08
C LEU A 20 -12.61 7.73 32.65
N ALA A 21 -11.82 6.69 32.88
CA ALA A 21 -12.22 5.30 32.73
C ALA A 21 -12.78 4.75 34.07
N GLN A 22 -13.72 5.47 34.68
CA GLN A 22 -14.59 4.84 35.68
C GLN A 22 -15.58 3.95 34.92
N THR A 23 -15.30 2.65 34.93
CA THR A 23 -16.30 1.65 34.61
C THR A 23 -17.39 1.74 35.67
N ASP A 24 -18.59 2.18 35.27
CA ASP A 24 -19.78 2.00 36.08
C ASP A 24 -19.89 0.53 36.49
N ALA A 25 -20.21 0.29 37.75
CA ALA A 25 -20.41 -1.04 38.28
C ALA A 25 -21.52 -1.76 37.47
N VAL A 26 -21.21 -2.94 36.94
CA VAL A 26 -22.20 -3.83 36.32
C VAL A 26 -23.28 -4.14 37.37
N PRO A 27 -24.56 -3.80 37.14
CA PRO A 27 -25.62 -4.18 38.06
C PRO A 27 -25.70 -5.71 38.11
N GLN A 28 -25.68 -6.28 39.32
CA GLN A 28 -25.97 -7.70 39.51
C GLN A 28 -27.41 -7.97 39.07
N ASP A 29 -27.57 -8.89 38.12
CA ASP A 29 -28.85 -9.42 37.68
C ASP A 29 -29.64 -9.97 38.88
N SER A 30 -30.77 -9.34 39.16
CA SER A 30 -31.77 -9.87 40.07
C SER A 30 -32.61 -10.87 39.31
N ALA A 31 -32.51 -12.14 39.69
CA ALA A 31 -33.33 -13.21 39.14
C ALA A 31 -34.82 -12.93 39.38
N GLY A 32 -35.63 -13.04 38.32
CA GLY A 32 -37.05 -13.36 38.43
C GLY A 32 -38.02 -12.27 37.99
N THR A 33 -38.17 -12.09 36.67
CA THR A 33 -39.49 -11.86 36.07
C THR A 33 -39.45 -12.46 34.67
N ALA A 34 -40.48 -13.19 34.25
CA ALA A 34 -40.59 -13.67 32.87
C ALA A 34 -40.34 -12.50 31.89
N PRO A 35 -39.60 -12.68 30.79
CA PRO A 35 -39.29 -11.57 29.89
C PRO A 35 -40.60 -10.91 29.46
N ALA A 36 -40.75 -9.62 29.77
CA ALA A 36 -41.85 -8.82 29.27
C ALA A 36 -41.87 -8.99 27.76
N ALA A 37 -43.04 -9.32 27.20
CA ALA A 37 -43.19 -9.52 25.76
C ALA A 37 -42.72 -8.25 25.04
N ILE A 38 -41.58 -8.34 24.34
CA ILE A 38 -41.03 -7.23 23.58
C ILE A 38 -42.05 -6.93 22.47
N SER A 39 -42.64 -5.74 22.50
CA SER A 39 -43.59 -5.34 21.46
C SER A 39 -42.84 -4.91 20.20
N PRO A 40 -43.41 -5.13 19.00
CA PRO A 40 -42.84 -4.59 17.77
C PRO A 40 -42.66 -3.07 17.87
N PRO A 41 -41.49 -2.53 17.50
CA PRO A 41 -41.23 -1.11 17.55
C PRO A 41 -42.01 -0.40 16.45
N GLN A 42 -42.28 0.89 16.61
CA GLN A 42 -42.82 1.70 15.52
C GLN A 42 -41.82 1.76 14.35
N PRO A 43 -42.30 1.82 13.09
CA PRO A 43 -41.42 1.90 11.93
C PRO A 43 -40.66 3.23 11.91
N VAL A 44 -39.55 3.25 11.16
CA VAL A 44 -38.95 4.52 10.74
C VAL A 44 -39.87 5.24 9.74
N THR A 45 -39.76 6.57 9.68
CA THR A 45 -40.60 7.40 8.80
C THR A 45 -39.76 8.34 7.94
N GLY A 46 -40.30 8.80 6.82
CA GLY A 46 -39.60 9.74 5.94
C GLY A 46 -38.34 9.13 5.32
N LEU A 47 -38.41 7.86 4.93
CA LEU A 47 -37.29 7.17 4.30
C LEU A 47 -37.06 7.77 2.90
N THR A 48 -35.85 8.27 2.67
CA THR A 48 -35.42 8.82 1.38
C THR A 48 -34.17 8.10 0.92
N ALA A 49 -34.06 7.87 -0.39
CA ALA A 49 -32.86 7.33 -1.03
C ALA A 49 -32.51 8.21 -2.23
N LYS A 50 -31.23 8.57 -2.35
CA LYS A 50 -30.71 9.39 -3.46
C LYS A 50 -29.36 8.84 -3.89
N ASP A 51 -29.02 9.07 -5.15
CA ASP A 51 -27.67 8.86 -5.67
C ASP A 51 -26.65 9.58 -4.78
N THR A 52 -25.54 8.91 -4.48
CA THR A 52 -24.53 9.48 -3.59
C THR A 52 -23.78 10.60 -4.34
N PRO A 53 -23.69 11.82 -3.78
CA PRO A 53 -23.00 12.92 -4.45
C PRO A 53 -21.48 12.68 -4.51
N ASP A 54 -20.84 13.28 -5.52
CA ASP A 54 -19.39 13.30 -5.73
C ASP A 54 -18.73 11.92 -5.88
N ASP A 55 -19.48 10.91 -6.34
CA ASP A 55 -18.98 9.55 -6.51
C ASP A 55 -18.80 9.13 -7.98
N HIS A 56 -18.36 7.89 -8.19
CA HIS A 56 -18.29 7.28 -9.53
C HIS A 56 -19.50 6.38 -9.79
N GLY A 57 -20.62 6.63 -9.10
CA GLY A 57 -21.76 5.75 -9.01
C GLY A 57 -21.47 4.57 -8.09
N HIS A 58 -22.28 3.53 -8.23
CA HIS A 58 -22.27 2.33 -7.38
C HIS A 58 -22.61 2.61 -5.91
N SER A 59 -23.15 3.79 -5.58
CA SER A 59 -23.51 4.14 -4.21
C SER A 59 -24.86 4.84 -4.14
N ILE A 60 -25.66 4.50 -3.12
CA ILE A 60 -26.93 5.14 -2.80
C ILE A 60 -26.90 5.60 -1.34
N THR A 61 -27.21 6.86 -1.11
CA THR A 61 -27.34 7.43 0.24
C THR A 61 -28.79 7.38 0.70
N LEU A 62 -29.03 6.70 1.82
CA LEU A 62 -30.31 6.61 2.50
C LEU A 62 -30.34 7.50 3.74
N LYS A 63 -31.48 8.16 3.97
CA LYS A 63 -31.77 8.94 5.18
C LYS A 63 -33.21 8.71 5.64
N TRP A 64 -33.42 8.58 6.94
CA TRP A 64 -34.74 8.41 7.53
C TRP A 64 -34.85 9.15 8.87
N THR A 65 -36.10 9.38 9.29
CA THR A 65 -36.41 9.80 10.66
C THR A 65 -36.47 8.56 11.54
N LEU A 66 -35.77 8.60 12.66
CA LEU A 66 -35.68 7.49 13.62
C LEU A 66 -37.06 7.04 14.09
N SER A 67 -37.17 5.77 14.48
CA SER A 67 -38.38 5.26 15.12
C SER A 67 -38.68 6.07 16.39
N PRO A 68 -39.95 6.41 16.66
CA PRO A 68 -40.33 7.01 17.93
C PRO A 68 -39.88 6.20 19.15
N ASP A 69 -39.74 4.87 19.02
CA ASP A 69 -39.27 3.95 20.07
C ASP A 69 -37.74 3.88 20.25
N ASP A 70 -36.98 4.69 19.49
CA ASP A 70 -35.52 4.83 19.61
C ASP A 70 -35.15 5.93 20.63
N GLN A 71 -35.66 7.15 20.41
CA GLN A 71 -35.36 8.33 21.24
C GLN A 71 -36.51 8.75 22.18
N GLY A 72 -37.64 8.05 22.16
CA GLY A 72 -38.77 8.18 23.08
C GLY A 72 -39.49 6.83 23.26
N GLY A 73 -40.51 6.74 24.11
CA GLY A 73 -41.29 5.50 24.25
C GLY A 73 -40.53 4.34 24.92
N ALA A 74 -40.61 3.13 24.34
CA ALA A 74 -40.17 1.89 24.99
C ALA A 74 -38.64 1.62 24.93
N HIS A 75 -37.85 2.46 24.24
CA HIS A 75 -36.42 2.26 23.99
C HIS A 75 -36.09 0.85 23.47
N SER A 76 -36.99 0.31 22.65
CA SER A 76 -36.95 -1.08 22.22
C SER A 76 -36.06 -1.29 21.01
N VAL A 77 -35.77 -0.25 20.23
CA VAL A 77 -34.93 -0.32 19.02
C VAL A 77 -33.45 -0.45 19.39
N ARG A 78 -32.77 -1.41 18.78
CA ARG A 78 -31.33 -1.65 18.94
C ARG A 78 -30.56 -1.33 17.66
N THR A 79 -31.11 -1.74 16.52
CA THR A 79 -30.50 -1.55 15.22
C THR A 79 -31.55 -1.21 14.18
N TYR A 80 -31.10 -0.53 13.12
CA TYR A 80 -31.83 -0.40 11.87
C TYR A 80 -31.13 -1.24 10.81
N GLU A 81 -31.82 -2.22 10.28
CA GLU A 81 -31.31 -3.07 9.20
C GLU A 81 -31.85 -2.57 7.85
N VAL A 82 -30.94 -2.34 6.91
CA VAL A 82 -31.25 -1.81 5.58
C VAL A 82 -31.35 -2.97 4.60
N PHE A 83 -32.48 -3.07 3.93
CA PHE A 83 -32.74 -4.08 2.91
C PHE A 83 -32.84 -3.43 1.54
N ARG A 84 -32.26 -4.10 0.54
CA ARG A 84 -32.39 -3.77 -0.88
C ARG A 84 -33.08 -4.93 -1.58
N TRP A 85 -34.01 -4.62 -2.48
CA TRP A 85 -34.55 -5.65 -3.36
C TRP A 85 -33.55 -5.99 -4.46
N VAL A 86 -33.28 -7.28 -4.65
CA VAL A 86 -32.30 -7.81 -5.59
C VAL A 86 -33.00 -8.84 -6.49
N PRO A 87 -32.95 -8.70 -7.83
CA PRO A 87 -33.53 -9.70 -8.72
C PRO A 87 -32.71 -11.00 -8.67
N PHE A 88 -33.36 -12.17 -8.73
CA PHE A 88 -32.68 -13.48 -8.74
C PHE A 88 -31.69 -13.63 -9.91
N PHE A 89 -31.85 -12.80 -10.94
CA PHE A 89 -30.89 -12.63 -12.01
C PHE A 89 -29.47 -12.32 -11.48
N MET A 90 -29.33 -11.47 -10.46
CA MET A 90 -28.04 -11.10 -9.88
C MET A 90 -27.38 -12.28 -9.17
N ASP A 91 -28.14 -13.06 -8.39
CA ASP A 91 -27.61 -14.27 -7.75
C ASP A 91 -27.11 -15.29 -8.79
N SER A 92 -27.84 -15.41 -9.91
CA SER A 92 -27.43 -16.27 -11.03
C SER A 92 -26.13 -15.78 -11.71
N MET A 93 -25.88 -14.47 -11.72
CA MET A 93 -24.65 -13.87 -12.22
C MET A 93 -23.48 -14.18 -11.27
N HIS A 94 -23.67 -13.96 -9.97
CA HIS A 94 -22.64 -14.25 -8.96
C HIS A 94 -22.31 -15.74 -8.88
N ALA A 95 -23.28 -16.64 -9.01
CA ALA A 95 -23.04 -18.09 -9.06
C ALA A 95 -22.18 -18.50 -10.26
N ARG A 96 -22.41 -17.89 -11.43
CA ARG A 96 -21.57 -18.13 -12.62
C ARG A 96 -20.18 -17.55 -12.46
N GLN A 97 -20.06 -16.37 -11.84
CA GLN A 97 -18.76 -15.77 -11.53
C GLN A 97 -17.94 -16.64 -10.56
N TYR A 98 -18.58 -17.13 -9.50
CA TYR A 98 -17.97 -18.08 -8.57
C TYR A 98 -17.46 -19.36 -9.27
N SER A 99 -18.18 -19.82 -10.28
CA SER A 99 -17.76 -20.96 -11.11
C SER A 99 -16.49 -20.61 -11.92
N VAL A 100 -16.43 -19.41 -12.51
CA VAL A 100 -15.24 -18.91 -13.22
C VAL A 100 -14.03 -18.84 -12.28
N ASP A 101 -14.21 -18.26 -11.10
CA ASP A 101 -13.13 -18.10 -10.10
C ASP A 101 -12.61 -19.46 -9.62
N SER A 102 -13.52 -20.41 -9.37
CA SER A 102 -13.17 -21.79 -9.01
C SER A 102 -12.34 -22.48 -10.10
N LEU A 103 -12.71 -22.32 -11.37
CA LEU A 103 -11.98 -22.91 -12.51
C LEU A 103 -10.61 -22.25 -12.71
N MET A 104 -10.49 -20.92 -12.53
CA MET A 104 -9.20 -20.21 -12.57
C MET A 104 -8.28 -20.63 -11.42
N GLY A 105 -8.84 -20.79 -10.21
CA GLY A 105 -8.12 -21.31 -9.05
C GLY A 105 -7.58 -22.71 -9.32
N LEU A 106 -8.41 -23.60 -9.87
CA LEU A 106 -8.01 -24.95 -10.27
C LEU A 106 -6.90 -24.93 -11.33
N GLN A 107 -7.02 -24.07 -12.36
CA GLN A 107 -5.98 -23.90 -13.38
C GLN A 107 -4.64 -23.48 -12.77
N THR A 108 -4.67 -22.58 -11.80
CA THR A 108 -3.48 -22.05 -11.12
C THR A 108 -2.82 -23.13 -10.26
N LEU A 109 -3.62 -23.86 -9.48
CA LEU A 109 -3.16 -25.01 -8.70
C LEU A 109 -2.50 -26.07 -9.59
N TRP A 110 -3.12 -26.41 -10.72
CA TRP A 110 -2.54 -27.37 -11.65
C TRP A 110 -1.25 -26.89 -12.29
N ARG A 111 -1.15 -25.62 -12.71
CA ARG A 111 0.12 -25.08 -13.22
C ARG A 111 1.25 -25.17 -12.20
N ARG A 112 0.94 -24.99 -10.92
CA ARG A 112 1.92 -25.10 -9.83
C ARG A 112 2.29 -26.55 -9.51
N TYR A 113 1.32 -27.47 -9.56
CA TYR A 113 1.52 -28.88 -9.17
C TYR A 113 2.06 -29.76 -10.30
N LEU A 114 1.78 -29.43 -11.57
CA LEU A 114 2.14 -30.26 -12.72
C LEU A 114 3.66 -30.55 -12.82
N PRO A 115 4.59 -29.59 -12.57
CA PRO A 115 6.02 -29.89 -12.54
C PRO A 115 6.39 -30.89 -11.43
N PHE A 116 5.86 -30.69 -10.23
CA PHE A 116 6.09 -31.58 -9.08
C PHE A 116 5.59 -33.00 -9.34
N ALA A 117 4.40 -33.14 -9.93
CA ALA A 117 3.84 -34.43 -10.32
C ALA A 117 4.73 -35.13 -11.35
N LYS A 118 5.24 -34.40 -12.36
CA LYS A 118 6.16 -34.93 -13.38
C LYS A 118 7.49 -35.38 -12.78
N ASP A 119 8.03 -34.65 -11.82
CA ASP A 119 9.27 -35.04 -11.14
C ASP A 119 9.06 -36.23 -10.19
N SER A 120 7.89 -36.32 -9.56
CA SER A 120 7.49 -37.47 -8.72
C SER A 120 7.41 -38.77 -9.53
N ILE A 121 6.95 -38.74 -10.79
CA ILE A 121 6.96 -39.90 -11.68
C ILE A 121 8.39 -40.45 -11.81
N LYS A 122 9.35 -39.58 -12.16
CA LYS A 122 10.77 -39.96 -12.30
C LYS A 122 11.36 -40.51 -11.01
N TYR A 123 10.97 -39.96 -9.86
CA TYR A 123 11.42 -40.43 -8.56
C TYR A 123 10.92 -41.86 -8.28
N PHE A 124 9.61 -42.10 -8.39
CA PHE A 124 9.03 -43.41 -8.09
C PHE A 124 9.42 -44.50 -9.10
N GLU A 125 9.65 -44.13 -10.37
CA GLU A 125 10.27 -45.04 -11.36
C GLU A 125 11.66 -45.49 -10.92
N LYS A 126 12.51 -44.57 -10.44
CA LYS A 126 13.85 -44.88 -9.93
C LYS A 126 13.83 -45.69 -8.63
N SER A 127 12.84 -45.47 -7.77
CA SER A 127 12.67 -46.20 -6.52
C SER A 127 12.02 -47.59 -6.68
N GLY A 128 11.70 -48.01 -7.92
CA GLY A 128 11.10 -49.32 -8.20
C GLY A 128 9.61 -49.42 -7.84
N ASN A 129 8.93 -48.31 -7.55
CA ASN A 129 7.50 -48.28 -7.21
C ASN A 129 6.66 -47.90 -8.44
N ALA A 130 6.55 -48.85 -9.38
CA ALA A 130 5.90 -48.63 -10.67
C ALA A 130 4.39 -48.31 -10.57
N GLU A 131 3.69 -48.84 -9.56
CA GLU A 131 2.27 -48.56 -9.36
C GLU A 131 2.04 -47.09 -8.99
N THR A 132 2.85 -46.55 -8.07
CA THR A 132 2.74 -45.14 -7.66
C THR A 132 3.11 -44.21 -8.81
N ALA A 133 4.18 -44.52 -9.56
CA ALA A 133 4.55 -43.76 -10.76
C ALA A 133 3.42 -43.72 -11.80
N ARG A 134 2.73 -44.85 -12.03
CA ARG A 134 1.58 -44.92 -12.93
C ARG A 134 0.41 -44.04 -12.48
N ARG A 135 0.08 -44.02 -11.18
CA ARG A 135 -0.98 -43.14 -10.64
C ARG A 135 -0.66 -41.65 -10.86
N PHE A 136 0.60 -41.26 -10.70
CA PHE A 136 1.03 -39.89 -11.02
C PHE A 136 0.96 -39.60 -12.52
N ALA A 137 1.34 -40.55 -13.38
CA ALA A 137 1.24 -40.41 -14.83
C ALA A 137 -0.21 -40.25 -15.31
N ASP A 138 -1.15 -41.04 -14.77
CA ASP A 138 -2.58 -40.94 -15.06
C ASP A 138 -3.13 -39.57 -14.62
N THR A 139 -2.68 -39.08 -13.45
CA THR A 139 -3.06 -37.75 -12.93
C THR A 139 -2.53 -36.63 -13.83
N VAL A 140 -1.27 -36.71 -14.27
CA VAL A 140 -0.67 -35.74 -15.21
C VAL A 140 -1.45 -35.72 -16.53
N ALA A 141 -1.74 -36.89 -17.11
CA ALA A 141 -2.48 -37.00 -18.36
C ALA A 141 -3.90 -36.42 -18.24
N TYR A 142 -4.58 -36.68 -17.11
CA TYR A 142 -5.88 -36.08 -16.82
C TYR A 142 -5.81 -34.55 -16.75
N ILE A 143 -4.84 -34.01 -16.00
CA ILE A 143 -4.66 -32.56 -15.83
C ILE A 143 -4.36 -31.89 -17.17
N GLU A 144 -3.46 -32.46 -17.98
CA GLU A 144 -3.11 -31.91 -19.29
C GLU A 144 -4.31 -31.89 -20.25
N LYS A 145 -5.07 -32.99 -20.30
CA LYS A 145 -6.31 -33.08 -21.08
C LYS A 145 -7.33 -32.04 -20.62
N ARG A 146 -7.59 -31.93 -19.31
CA ARG A 146 -8.59 -31.00 -18.77
C ARG A 146 -8.16 -29.54 -18.93
N THR A 147 -6.87 -29.24 -18.78
CA THR A 147 -6.31 -27.89 -18.98
C THR A 147 -6.51 -27.39 -20.43
N SER A 148 -6.51 -28.30 -21.41
CA SER A 148 -6.73 -27.96 -22.82
C SER A 148 -8.14 -27.42 -23.10
N THR A 149 -9.17 -27.91 -22.40
CA THR A 149 -10.57 -27.47 -22.56
C THR A 149 -10.95 -26.34 -21.60
N LEU A 150 -10.37 -26.34 -20.39
CA LEU A 150 -10.69 -25.41 -19.31
C LEU A 150 -10.59 -23.95 -19.72
N ARG A 151 -9.56 -23.61 -20.53
CA ARG A 151 -9.36 -22.23 -21.02
C ARG A 151 -10.51 -21.76 -21.91
N GLY A 152 -11.08 -22.64 -22.72
CA GLY A 152 -12.23 -22.35 -23.57
C GLY A 152 -13.50 -22.15 -22.75
N GLU A 153 -13.70 -23.00 -21.74
CA GLU A 153 -14.85 -22.94 -20.82
C GLU A 153 -14.84 -21.67 -19.96
N ILE A 154 -13.69 -21.29 -19.40
CA ILE A 154 -13.56 -20.04 -18.65
C ILE A 154 -13.92 -18.85 -19.56
N LYS A 155 -13.37 -18.84 -20.78
CA LYS A 155 -13.61 -17.74 -21.73
C LYS A 155 -15.07 -17.67 -22.20
N SER A 156 -15.75 -18.81 -22.38
CA SER A 156 -17.16 -18.83 -22.76
C SER A 156 -18.07 -18.36 -21.62
N LEU A 157 -17.78 -18.78 -20.39
CA LEU A 157 -18.51 -18.33 -19.20
C LEU A 157 -18.34 -16.83 -18.97
N GLN A 158 -17.11 -16.32 -19.03
CA GLN A 158 -16.82 -14.88 -18.90
C GLN A 158 -17.60 -14.06 -19.93
N ARG A 159 -17.57 -14.46 -21.20
CA ARG A 159 -18.34 -13.77 -22.27
C ARG A 159 -19.85 -13.83 -22.02
N GLY A 160 -20.35 -14.96 -21.50
CA GLY A 160 -21.75 -15.10 -21.13
C GLY A 160 -22.17 -14.11 -20.04
N ILE A 161 -21.33 -13.95 -19.00
CA ILE A 161 -21.54 -12.98 -17.92
C ILE A 161 -21.48 -11.55 -18.48
N GLU A 162 -20.46 -11.21 -19.28
CA GLU A 162 -20.32 -9.88 -19.90
C GLU A 162 -21.56 -9.48 -20.68
N ASN A 163 -22.09 -10.37 -21.53
CA ASN A 163 -23.28 -10.09 -22.34
C ASN A 163 -24.55 -9.96 -21.49
N ASP A 164 -24.66 -10.70 -20.39
CA ASP A 164 -25.85 -10.68 -19.55
C ASP A 164 -25.94 -9.40 -18.71
N TRP A 165 -24.83 -8.70 -18.45
CA TRP A 165 -24.87 -7.39 -17.76
C TRP A 165 -25.77 -6.35 -18.45
N GLU A 166 -25.94 -6.43 -19.78
CA GLU A 166 -26.86 -5.56 -20.52
C GLU A 166 -28.34 -5.75 -20.09
N ARG A 167 -28.67 -6.90 -19.49
CA ARG A 167 -30.02 -7.24 -19.01
C ARG A 167 -30.28 -6.80 -17.58
N ALA A 168 -29.24 -6.39 -16.83
CA ALA A 168 -29.38 -6.02 -15.42
C ALA A 168 -30.44 -4.91 -15.20
N PRO A 169 -30.50 -3.82 -16.00
CA PRO A 169 -31.54 -2.80 -15.83
C PRO A 169 -32.96 -3.34 -16.01
N GLN A 170 -33.15 -4.26 -16.96
CA GLN A 170 -34.45 -4.90 -17.20
C GLN A 170 -34.85 -5.81 -16.05
N ALA A 171 -33.91 -6.59 -15.50
CA ALA A 171 -34.14 -7.43 -14.33
C ALA A 171 -34.53 -6.58 -13.10
N HIS A 172 -33.85 -5.46 -12.89
CA HIS A 172 -34.16 -4.51 -11.81
C HIS A 172 -35.52 -3.83 -11.96
N ALA A 173 -36.01 -3.67 -13.20
CA ALA A 173 -37.33 -3.10 -13.48
C ALA A 173 -38.49 -4.06 -13.18
N GLN A 174 -38.24 -5.35 -12.90
CA GLN A 174 -39.30 -6.34 -12.65
C GLN A 174 -39.91 -6.28 -11.24
N TYR A 175 -39.35 -5.45 -10.36
CA TYR A 175 -39.87 -5.23 -9.01
C TYR A 175 -41.41 -5.03 -9.00
N PRO A 176 -42.16 -5.67 -8.09
CA PRO A 176 -41.68 -6.51 -6.98
C PRO A 176 -41.45 -8.00 -7.34
N ASN A 177 -41.62 -8.40 -8.60
CA ASN A 177 -41.56 -9.80 -9.02
C ASN A 177 -40.13 -10.21 -9.44
N GLY A 178 -39.79 -11.49 -9.26
CA GLY A 178 -38.53 -12.04 -9.78
C GLY A 178 -37.28 -11.71 -8.95
N GLY A 179 -37.44 -11.44 -7.66
CA GLY A 179 -36.34 -11.15 -6.75
C GLY A 179 -36.74 -11.25 -5.28
N GLU A 180 -35.79 -10.92 -4.41
CA GLU A 180 -35.93 -11.02 -2.97
C GLU A 180 -35.31 -9.81 -2.26
N TRP A 181 -35.66 -9.65 -0.97
CA TRP A 181 -35.07 -8.62 -0.13
C TRP A 181 -33.81 -9.14 0.54
N GLN A 182 -32.68 -8.53 0.23
CA GLN A 182 -31.38 -8.86 0.83
C GLN A 182 -30.94 -7.73 1.77
N MET A 183 -30.40 -8.10 2.93
CA MET A 183 -29.82 -7.12 3.87
C MET A 183 -28.51 -6.60 3.29
N VAL A 184 -28.41 -5.29 3.11
CA VAL A 184 -27.20 -4.63 2.57
C VAL A 184 -26.38 -3.92 3.63
N GLY A 185 -26.93 -3.74 4.84
CA GLY A 185 -26.20 -3.17 5.96
C GLY A 185 -27.07 -2.95 7.18
N GLN A 186 -26.44 -2.44 8.24
CA GLN A 186 -27.09 -2.13 9.50
C GLN A 186 -26.46 -0.89 10.14
N THR A 187 -27.26 -0.18 10.93
CA THR A 187 -26.82 0.95 11.75
C THR A 187 -27.35 0.79 13.18
N PHE A 188 -26.69 1.43 14.14
CA PHE A 188 -27.13 1.38 15.53
C PHE A 188 -28.27 2.37 15.79
N ALA A 189 -29.02 2.12 16.86
CA ALA A 189 -29.97 3.08 17.42
C ALA A 189 -29.36 4.50 17.50
N GLY A 190 -30.15 5.51 17.14
CA GLY A 190 -29.70 6.90 17.02
C GLY A 190 -29.09 7.29 15.66
N GLN A 191 -28.81 6.35 14.75
CA GLN A 191 -28.26 6.65 13.42
C GLN A 191 -29.35 6.59 12.33
N GLY A 192 -29.68 7.73 11.74
CA GLY A 192 -30.74 7.87 10.72
C GLY A 192 -30.24 7.95 9.27
N ASN A 193 -29.02 7.49 9.00
CA ASN A 193 -28.44 7.53 7.66
C ASN A 193 -27.58 6.29 7.38
N TYR A 194 -27.55 5.86 6.13
CA TYR A 194 -26.73 4.75 5.65
C TYR A 194 -26.32 4.99 4.20
N VAL A 195 -25.09 4.63 3.84
CA VAL A 195 -24.60 4.69 2.46
C VAL A 195 -24.40 3.27 1.96
N ASN A 196 -25.24 2.83 1.04
CA ASN A 196 -25.08 1.54 0.37
C ASN A 196 -24.10 1.69 -0.79
N SER A 197 -22.81 1.41 -0.55
CA SER A 197 -21.74 1.49 -1.56
C SER A 197 -21.29 0.10 -1.98
N GLY A 198 -21.37 -0.20 -3.27
CA GLY A 198 -20.79 -1.41 -3.86
C GLY A 198 -19.35 -1.21 -4.31
N GLN A 199 -18.62 -2.31 -4.51
CA GLN A 199 -17.31 -2.26 -5.15
C GLN A 199 -17.42 -1.85 -6.62
N LYS A 200 -16.30 -1.42 -7.21
CA LYS A 200 -16.21 -1.10 -8.66
C LYS A 200 -16.11 -2.36 -9.52
N ASP A 201 -15.65 -3.45 -8.94
CA ASP A 201 -15.53 -4.73 -9.61
C ASP A 201 -16.92 -5.32 -9.80
N ASN A 202 -17.34 -5.52 -11.05
CA ASN A 202 -18.65 -6.08 -11.39
C ASN A 202 -18.80 -7.56 -10.99
N THR A 203 -17.71 -8.22 -10.59
CA THR A 203 -17.73 -9.59 -10.09
C THR A 203 -18.02 -9.66 -8.60
N ALA A 204 -17.83 -8.55 -7.87
CA ALA A 204 -18.02 -8.49 -6.43
C ALA A 204 -19.49 -8.71 -6.06
N SER A 205 -19.73 -9.46 -4.98
CA SER A 205 -21.08 -9.77 -4.48
C SER A 205 -21.86 -8.55 -4.01
N ASP A 206 -21.17 -7.47 -3.62
CA ASP A 206 -21.77 -6.21 -3.20
C ASP A 206 -21.86 -5.18 -4.35
N TYR A 207 -21.49 -5.56 -5.58
CA TYR A 207 -21.51 -4.68 -6.73
C TYR A 207 -22.90 -4.06 -6.94
N LEU A 208 -22.92 -2.76 -7.20
CA LEU A 208 -24.14 -1.98 -7.37
C LEU A 208 -24.17 -1.37 -8.77
N PRO A 209 -24.87 -1.96 -9.75
CA PRO A 209 -24.82 -1.50 -11.13
C PRO A 209 -25.44 -0.11 -11.32
N ASN A 210 -24.75 0.76 -12.05
CA ASN A 210 -25.28 2.09 -12.41
C ASN A 210 -26.49 1.98 -13.34
N GLY A 211 -27.41 2.93 -13.24
CA GLY A 211 -28.61 2.99 -14.09
C GLY A 211 -29.67 1.90 -13.84
N CYS A 212 -29.50 1.07 -12.80
CA CYS A 212 -30.50 0.09 -12.39
C CYS A 212 -31.47 0.67 -11.35
N ASN A 213 -32.75 0.28 -11.43
CA ASN A 213 -33.76 0.67 -10.47
C ASN A 213 -33.57 -0.09 -9.15
N PHE A 214 -33.24 0.63 -8.09
CA PHE A 214 -33.14 0.09 -6.74
C PHE A 214 -34.33 0.48 -5.88
N TYR A 215 -34.73 -0.45 -5.02
CA TYR A 215 -35.78 -0.29 -4.03
C TYR A 215 -35.23 -0.67 -2.66
N TYR A 216 -35.52 0.15 -1.66
CA TYR A 216 -35.00 -0.02 -0.31
C TYR A 216 -36.12 0.01 0.72
N ARG A 217 -35.90 -0.69 1.83
CA ARG A 217 -36.64 -0.51 3.07
C ARG A 217 -35.68 -0.59 4.25
N VAL A 218 -36.10 -0.04 5.39
CA VAL A 218 -35.35 -0.09 6.64
C VAL A 218 -36.25 -0.72 7.70
N ASP A 219 -35.75 -1.76 8.34
CA ASP A 219 -36.46 -2.46 9.40
C ASP A 219 -35.89 -2.00 10.75
N ALA A 220 -36.74 -1.48 11.64
CA ALA A 220 -36.38 -1.21 13.02
C ALA A 220 -36.41 -2.52 13.81
N VAL A 221 -35.31 -2.88 14.48
CA VAL A 221 -35.12 -4.19 15.10
C VAL A 221 -34.89 -4.03 16.60
N THR A 222 -35.52 -4.90 17.39
CA THR A 222 -35.38 -4.88 18.85
C THR A 222 -34.23 -5.78 19.34
N ALA A 223 -34.15 -6.02 20.65
CA ALA A 223 -33.22 -7.00 21.21
C ALA A 223 -33.51 -8.44 20.75
N ASP A 224 -34.74 -8.75 20.34
CA ASP A 224 -35.06 -9.98 19.61
C ASP A 224 -35.10 -9.68 18.10
N PRO A 225 -34.22 -10.27 17.28
CA PRO A 225 -34.15 -10.01 15.84
C PRO A 225 -35.42 -10.42 15.08
N LYS A 226 -36.28 -11.27 15.65
CA LYS A 226 -37.57 -11.65 15.06
C LYS A 226 -38.63 -10.56 15.22
N ILE A 227 -38.45 -9.68 16.21
CA ILE A 227 -39.41 -8.63 16.56
C ILE A 227 -38.90 -7.34 15.94
N ARG A 228 -39.50 -6.99 14.80
CA ARG A 228 -39.10 -5.88 13.95
C ARG A 228 -40.29 -5.26 13.24
N THR A 229 -40.09 -4.07 12.70
CA THR A 229 -41.13 -3.42 11.87
C THR A 229 -40.48 -2.70 10.69
N SER A 230 -41.02 -2.98 9.50
CA SER A 230 -40.53 -2.44 8.24
C SER A 230 -41.06 -1.03 7.96
N SER A 231 -40.20 -0.20 7.38
CA SER A 231 -40.58 1.10 6.83
C SER A 231 -41.45 0.98 5.57
N GLU A 232 -41.90 2.14 5.08
CA GLU A 232 -42.28 2.30 3.68
C GLU A 232 -41.11 1.91 2.75
N ILE A 233 -41.45 1.46 1.54
CA ILE A 233 -40.46 1.16 0.51
C ILE A 233 -40.16 2.42 -0.28
N VAL A 234 -38.87 2.75 -0.43
CA VAL A 234 -38.42 3.87 -1.27
C VAL A 234 -37.81 3.36 -2.57
N GLY A 235 -38.19 3.97 -3.69
CA GLY A 235 -37.68 3.68 -5.02
C GLY A 235 -38.70 3.99 -6.12
N PRO A 236 -38.32 3.89 -7.41
CA PRO A 236 -36.99 3.52 -7.88
C PRO A 236 -35.97 4.66 -7.66
N VAL A 237 -34.75 4.30 -7.24
CA VAL A 237 -33.58 5.18 -7.23
C VAL A 237 -32.48 4.53 -8.07
N GLN A 238 -31.69 5.33 -8.79
CA GLN A 238 -30.60 4.84 -9.62
C GLN A 238 -29.28 5.44 -9.13
N ALA A 239 -28.22 4.64 -9.18
CA ALA A 239 -26.86 5.13 -8.97
C ALA A 239 -26.27 5.63 -10.29
N THR A 240 -25.61 6.79 -10.29
CA THR A 240 -24.99 7.36 -11.49
C THR A 240 -23.60 7.91 -11.22
N GLY A 241 -22.67 7.64 -12.13
CA GLY A 241 -21.32 8.18 -12.03
C GLY A 241 -21.26 9.66 -12.36
N GLN A 242 -20.61 10.44 -11.50
CA GLN A 242 -20.39 11.85 -11.73
C GLN A 242 -19.00 12.09 -12.34
N TRP A 243 -18.92 13.04 -13.28
CA TRP A 243 -17.67 13.38 -13.97
C TRP A 243 -16.69 14.14 -13.07
N TYR A 244 -17.20 14.85 -12.07
CA TYR A 244 -16.41 15.70 -11.19
C TYR A 244 -16.84 15.52 -9.74
N ASN A 245 -15.87 15.25 -8.87
CA ASN A 245 -16.05 15.23 -7.43
C ASN A 245 -15.68 16.64 -6.89
N VAL A 246 -16.70 17.41 -6.51
CA VAL A 246 -16.55 18.76 -5.98
C VAL A 246 -15.74 18.75 -4.68
N GLY A 247 -15.91 17.74 -3.83
CA GLY A 247 -15.08 17.51 -2.64
C GLY A 247 -13.57 17.36 -2.91
N ARG A 248 -13.16 17.06 -4.14
CA ARG A 248 -11.74 16.95 -4.54
C ARG A 248 -11.20 18.17 -5.30
N THR A 249 -11.98 19.23 -5.43
CA THR A 249 -11.54 20.52 -5.99
C THR A 249 -10.23 21.03 -5.36
N PRO A 250 -10.05 21.01 -4.01
CA PRO A 250 -8.82 21.47 -3.38
C PRO A 250 -7.60 20.65 -3.80
N SER A 251 -7.75 19.32 -3.94
CA SER A 251 -6.70 18.43 -4.40
C SER A 251 -6.29 18.74 -5.85
N LEU A 252 -7.26 19.02 -6.73
CA LEU A 252 -6.99 19.41 -8.12
C LEU A 252 -6.14 20.68 -8.20
N PHE A 253 -6.49 21.72 -7.44
CA PHE A 253 -5.71 22.96 -7.39
C PHE A 253 -4.31 22.72 -6.81
N ALA A 254 -4.20 21.96 -5.74
CA ALA A 254 -2.90 21.62 -5.14
C ALA A 254 -1.99 20.88 -6.13
N THR A 255 -2.52 19.89 -6.85
CA THR A 255 -1.78 19.17 -7.90
C THR A 255 -1.41 20.10 -9.06
N GLY A 256 -2.33 20.96 -9.52
CA GLY A 256 -2.05 21.93 -10.58
C GLY A 256 -0.93 22.91 -10.21
N ILE A 257 -0.95 23.44 -8.98
CA ILE A 257 0.11 24.30 -8.44
C ILE A 257 1.43 23.53 -8.36
N PHE A 258 1.41 22.28 -7.89
CA PHE A 258 2.61 21.46 -7.82
C PHE A 258 3.24 21.21 -9.20
N VAL A 259 2.43 20.83 -10.19
CA VAL A 259 2.88 20.65 -11.58
C VAL A 259 3.45 21.95 -12.13
N LEU A 260 2.79 23.09 -11.88
CA LEU A 260 3.30 24.40 -12.28
C LEU A 260 4.66 24.70 -11.64
N LEU A 261 4.83 24.46 -10.34
CA LEU A 261 6.11 24.65 -9.64
C LEU A 261 7.22 23.79 -10.24
N VAL A 262 6.95 22.50 -10.50
CA VAL A 262 7.91 21.59 -11.16
C VAL A 262 8.33 22.15 -12.52
N LEU A 263 7.37 22.53 -13.37
CA LEU A 263 7.66 23.09 -14.69
C LEU A 263 8.47 24.39 -14.62
N LEU A 264 8.15 25.28 -13.67
CA LEU A 264 8.88 26.54 -13.47
C LEU A 264 10.32 26.30 -13.03
N PHE A 265 10.56 25.43 -12.04
CA PHE A 265 11.91 25.15 -11.54
C PHE A 265 12.75 24.33 -12.52
N VAL A 266 12.18 23.36 -13.21
CA VAL A 266 12.88 22.62 -14.28
C VAL A 266 13.26 23.57 -15.43
N ARG A 267 12.35 24.47 -15.83
CA ARG A 267 12.68 25.48 -16.86
C ARG A 267 13.76 26.45 -16.39
N ALA A 268 13.75 26.84 -15.11
CA ALA A 268 14.79 27.69 -14.53
C ALA A 268 16.16 26.97 -14.50
N ALA A 269 16.20 25.71 -14.06
CA ALA A 269 17.42 24.89 -14.04
C ALA A 269 17.99 24.68 -15.45
N ARG A 270 17.13 24.38 -16.44
CA ARG A 270 17.54 24.24 -17.86
C ARG A 270 18.11 25.52 -18.46
N LYS A 271 17.70 26.69 -17.95
CA LYS A 271 18.24 28.00 -18.34
C LYS A 271 19.57 28.34 -17.64
N GLY A 272 20.14 27.41 -16.87
CA GLY A 272 21.39 27.62 -16.16
C GLY A 272 21.26 28.42 -14.87
N LYS A 273 20.04 28.64 -14.36
CA LYS A 273 19.87 29.25 -13.02
C LYS A 273 20.37 28.26 -11.98
N GLU A 274 21.35 28.68 -11.18
CA GLU A 274 21.82 27.88 -10.05
C GLU A 274 20.71 27.77 -8.99
N LEU A 275 20.17 26.57 -8.85
CA LEU A 275 19.22 26.25 -7.78
C LEU A 275 20.00 25.76 -6.57
N TYR A 276 19.89 26.48 -5.46
CA TYR A 276 20.50 26.05 -4.20
C TYR A 276 19.85 24.76 -3.70
N VAL A 277 20.68 23.73 -3.52
CA VAL A 277 20.39 22.47 -2.84
C VAL A 277 21.23 22.41 -1.58
N ARG A 278 20.60 22.07 -0.45
CA ARG A 278 21.31 21.90 0.82
C ARG A 278 22.36 20.78 0.67
N PRO A 279 23.61 20.99 1.12
CA PRO A 279 24.60 19.92 1.13
C PRO A 279 24.17 18.75 2.02
N LEU A 280 24.44 17.53 1.56
CA LEU A 280 24.13 16.29 2.26
C LEU A 280 25.40 15.78 2.94
N ALA A 281 25.40 15.75 4.27
CA ALA A 281 26.57 15.35 5.06
C ALA A 281 27.09 13.96 4.66
N GLY A 282 26.18 13.00 4.40
CA GLY A 282 26.56 11.66 3.95
C GLY A 282 27.28 11.65 2.61
N ILE A 283 26.99 12.58 1.69
CA ILE A 283 27.65 12.65 0.39
C ILE A 283 29.02 13.34 0.48
N GLU A 284 29.15 14.38 1.30
CA GLU A 284 30.44 15.03 1.56
C GLU A 284 31.42 14.07 2.26
N ALA A 285 30.90 13.25 3.19
CA ALA A 285 31.68 12.24 3.88
C ALA A 285 32.23 11.15 2.94
N VAL A 286 31.59 10.89 1.79
CA VAL A 286 32.08 9.90 0.82
C VAL A 286 33.45 10.31 0.26
N ASP A 287 33.63 11.57 -0.14
CA ASP A 287 34.90 12.03 -0.71
C ASP A 287 36.04 11.94 0.34
N GLU A 288 35.77 12.28 1.61
CA GLU A 288 36.73 12.13 2.73
C GLU A 288 37.04 10.65 3.01
N ALA A 289 36.03 9.79 3.02
CA ALA A 289 36.16 8.38 3.28
C ALA A 289 37.00 7.66 2.20
N ILE A 290 36.86 8.06 0.92
CA ILE A 290 37.70 7.55 -0.17
C ILE A 290 39.16 7.97 0.00
N GLY A 291 39.42 9.23 0.40
CA GLY A 291 40.76 9.71 0.70
C GLY A 291 41.43 8.87 1.79
N ARG A 292 40.74 8.65 2.91
CA ARG A 292 41.24 7.79 4.00
C ARG A 292 41.45 6.34 3.58
N ALA A 293 40.53 5.76 2.82
CA ALA A 293 40.66 4.38 2.32
C ALA A 293 41.94 4.22 1.47
N THR A 294 42.24 5.24 0.65
CA THR A 294 43.47 5.31 -0.15
C THR A 294 44.71 5.43 0.72
N GLU A 295 44.71 6.32 1.72
CA GLU A 295 45.82 6.49 2.66
C GLU A 295 46.10 5.23 3.49
N MET A 296 45.05 4.49 3.85
CA MET A 296 45.16 3.24 4.62
C MET A 296 45.50 2.02 3.75
N GLY A 297 45.45 2.14 2.42
CA GLY A 297 45.60 1.01 1.51
C GLY A 297 44.53 -0.08 1.70
N LYS A 298 43.32 0.30 2.09
CA LYS A 298 42.20 -0.62 2.38
C LYS A 298 41.05 -0.43 1.39
N PRO A 299 40.29 -1.50 1.09
CA PRO A 299 39.20 -1.40 0.13
C PRO A 299 38.01 -0.60 0.68
N ILE A 300 37.16 -0.16 -0.24
CA ILE A 300 35.82 0.35 0.03
C ILE A 300 34.82 -0.74 -0.34
N LEU A 301 33.88 -1.01 0.56
CA LEU A 301 32.78 -1.93 0.33
C LEU A 301 31.52 -1.13 -0.01
N TYR A 302 30.92 -1.38 -1.17
CA TYR A 302 29.66 -0.75 -1.57
C TYR A 302 28.55 -1.80 -1.66
N VAL A 303 27.45 -1.59 -0.96
CA VAL A 303 26.31 -2.52 -0.87
C VAL A 303 25.06 -1.82 -1.39
N LEU A 304 24.46 -2.39 -2.44
CA LEU A 304 23.26 -1.88 -3.12
C LEU A 304 21.94 -2.27 -2.41
N GLY A 305 22.03 -3.12 -1.38
CA GLY A 305 20.89 -3.70 -0.70
C GLY A 305 20.30 -4.90 -1.43
N LEU A 306 19.05 -5.23 -1.11
CA LEU A 306 18.31 -6.39 -1.63
C LEU A 306 17.24 -6.01 -2.67
N GLY A 307 17.22 -4.73 -3.07
CA GLY A 307 16.32 -4.23 -4.10
C GLY A 307 16.62 -4.79 -5.48
N THR A 308 15.62 -4.73 -6.34
CA THR A 308 15.74 -4.98 -7.77
C THR A 308 16.26 -3.73 -8.49
N ALA A 309 16.69 -3.88 -9.74
CA ALA A 309 17.08 -2.75 -10.59
C ALA A 309 15.90 -1.80 -10.94
N ALA A 310 14.66 -2.20 -10.65
CA ALA A 310 13.47 -1.38 -10.84
C ALA A 310 13.09 -0.56 -9.59
N ASP A 311 13.66 -0.87 -8.42
CA ASP A 311 13.40 -0.12 -7.20
C ASP A 311 14.07 1.26 -7.26
N ILE A 312 13.30 2.29 -6.90
CA ILE A 312 13.72 3.69 -7.03
C ILE A 312 14.99 3.97 -6.20
N ALA A 313 15.08 3.43 -4.97
CA ALA A 313 16.27 3.54 -4.13
C ALA A 313 17.51 2.89 -4.75
N THR A 314 17.37 1.74 -5.41
CA THR A 314 18.48 1.07 -6.13
C THR A 314 18.94 1.91 -7.32
N ILE A 315 18.00 2.49 -8.06
CA ILE A 315 18.32 3.40 -9.18
C ILE A 315 19.09 4.63 -8.70
N ALA A 316 18.65 5.24 -7.59
CA ALA A 316 19.37 6.35 -6.98
C ALA A 316 20.77 5.93 -6.52
N SER A 317 20.90 4.74 -5.95
CA SER A 317 22.18 4.17 -5.54
C SER A 317 23.15 3.95 -6.71
N PHE A 318 22.70 3.54 -7.90
CA PHE A 318 23.59 3.45 -9.06
C PHE A 318 24.23 4.80 -9.41
N THR A 319 23.51 5.91 -9.22
CA THR A 319 24.07 7.25 -9.46
C THR A 319 25.17 7.59 -8.46
N VAL A 320 24.97 7.22 -7.18
CA VAL A 320 25.97 7.39 -6.13
C VAL A 320 27.17 6.46 -6.38
N LEU A 321 26.93 5.21 -6.78
CA LEU A 321 27.96 4.24 -7.14
C LEU A 321 28.82 4.74 -8.30
N ALA A 322 28.24 5.33 -9.36
CA ALA A 322 29.00 5.89 -10.47
C ALA A 322 29.99 6.96 -9.99
N ARG A 323 29.56 7.83 -9.07
CA ARG A 323 30.43 8.85 -8.47
C ARG A 323 31.53 8.23 -7.62
N VAL A 324 31.19 7.29 -6.74
CA VAL A 324 32.17 6.59 -5.89
C VAL A 324 33.19 5.86 -6.75
N ALA A 325 32.75 5.11 -7.76
CA ALA A 325 33.61 4.38 -8.67
C ALA A 325 34.55 5.31 -9.46
N LYS A 326 34.05 6.45 -9.95
CA LYS A 326 34.89 7.45 -10.62
C LYS A 326 36.00 7.96 -9.71
N ARG A 327 35.66 8.31 -8.46
CA ARG A 327 36.64 8.77 -7.47
C ARG A 327 37.63 7.66 -7.10
N VAL A 328 37.15 6.45 -6.86
CA VAL A 328 38.01 5.30 -6.59
C VAL A 328 39.00 5.05 -7.74
N ALA A 329 38.56 5.18 -8.99
CA ALA A 329 39.44 5.08 -10.15
C ALA A 329 40.49 6.19 -10.16
N GLU A 330 40.13 7.44 -9.87
CA GLU A 330 41.06 8.59 -9.76
C GLU A 330 42.11 8.38 -8.66
N TYR A 331 41.69 7.89 -7.48
CA TYR A 331 42.57 7.68 -6.33
C TYR A 331 43.25 6.30 -6.30
N GLN A 332 42.95 5.41 -7.24
CA GLN A 332 43.52 4.05 -7.29
C GLN A 332 43.22 3.22 -6.03
N THR A 333 42.06 3.43 -5.42
CA THR A 333 41.57 2.63 -4.28
C THR A 333 40.96 1.32 -4.78
N GLU A 334 40.87 0.31 -3.91
CA GLU A 334 40.14 -0.92 -4.23
C GLU A 334 38.65 -0.77 -3.89
N LEU A 335 37.75 -1.26 -4.76
CA LEU A 335 36.31 -1.26 -4.58
C LEU A 335 35.78 -2.70 -4.64
N ILE A 336 34.88 -3.05 -3.73
CA ILE A 336 34.24 -4.36 -3.64
C ILE A 336 32.72 -4.13 -3.63
N VAL A 337 31.99 -4.73 -4.57
CA VAL A 337 30.54 -4.56 -4.72
C VAL A 337 29.84 -5.92 -4.81
N PRO A 338 29.57 -6.58 -3.67
CA PRO A 338 28.79 -7.82 -3.66
C PRO A 338 27.32 -7.49 -3.97
N THR A 339 26.68 -8.25 -4.86
CA THR A 339 25.28 -8.03 -5.22
C THR A 339 24.37 -9.21 -4.87
N TYR A 340 23.15 -8.87 -4.44
CA TYR A 340 22.10 -9.84 -4.12
C TYR A 340 21.34 -10.30 -5.37
N ASP A 341 21.19 -9.42 -6.36
CA ASP A 341 20.42 -9.66 -7.58
C ASP A 341 21.33 -9.65 -8.82
N PRO A 342 21.18 -10.62 -9.74
CA PRO A 342 22.05 -10.73 -10.91
C PRO A 342 21.79 -9.62 -11.95
N ILE A 343 20.59 -9.03 -12.01
CA ILE A 343 20.32 -7.88 -12.89
C ILE A 343 21.00 -6.64 -12.31
N VAL A 344 20.92 -6.45 -10.99
CA VAL A 344 21.66 -5.39 -10.28
C VAL A 344 23.17 -5.53 -10.48
N MET A 345 23.71 -6.75 -10.49
CA MET A 345 25.12 -7.02 -10.83
C MET A 345 25.48 -6.45 -12.20
N SER A 346 24.74 -6.81 -13.24
CA SER A 346 25.03 -6.37 -14.61
C SER A 346 24.96 -4.84 -14.76
N VAL A 347 23.97 -4.20 -14.14
CA VAL A 347 23.86 -2.73 -14.16
C VAL A 347 25.00 -2.07 -13.39
N ALA A 348 25.38 -2.61 -12.23
CA ALA A 348 26.50 -2.11 -11.45
C ALA A 348 27.84 -2.27 -12.19
N GLN A 349 28.09 -3.39 -12.86
CA GLN A 349 29.27 -3.60 -13.69
C GLN A 349 29.38 -2.54 -14.78
N GLU A 350 28.31 -2.29 -15.54
CA GLU A 350 28.30 -1.29 -16.60
C GLU A 350 28.47 0.14 -16.05
N THR A 351 27.85 0.43 -14.90
CA THR A 351 27.97 1.70 -14.19
C THR A 351 29.42 1.97 -13.79
N ILE A 352 30.10 1.00 -13.17
CA ILE A 352 31.49 1.13 -12.72
C ILE A 352 32.43 1.20 -13.92
N LYS A 353 32.23 0.36 -14.94
CA LYS A 353 33.03 0.36 -16.17
C LYS A 353 32.99 1.73 -16.86
N SER A 354 31.79 2.32 -16.98
CA SER A 354 31.60 3.66 -17.52
C SER A 354 32.31 4.71 -16.66
N ALA A 355 32.18 4.63 -15.33
CA ALA A 355 32.83 5.55 -14.41
C ALA A 355 34.37 5.50 -14.48
N TYR A 356 34.95 4.31 -14.66
CA TYR A 356 36.41 4.14 -14.85
C TYR A 356 36.88 4.71 -16.20
N ALA A 357 36.10 4.54 -17.26
CA ALA A 357 36.37 5.17 -18.55
C ALA A 357 36.32 6.71 -18.46
N ASP A 358 35.31 7.25 -17.76
CA ASP A 358 35.17 8.69 -17.49
C ASP A 358 36.29 9.28 -16.61
N ALA A 359 36.93 8.44 -15.78
CA ALA A 359 38.12 8.79 -15.01
C ALA A 359 39.42 8.71 -15.85
N GLY A 360 39.36 8.26 -17.10
CA GLY A 360 40.51 8.05 -17.97
C GLY A 360 41.35 6.82 -17.59
N ARG A 361 40.78 5.87 -16.84
CA ARG A 361 41.46 4.63 -16.38
C ARG A 361 40.68 3.35 -16.71
N PRO A 362 40.28 3.13 -17.98
CA PRO A 362 39.52 1.94 -18.37
C PRO A 362 40.32 0.63 -18.19
N ASP A 363 41.64 0.69 -18.24
CA ASP A 363 42.58 -0.43 -18.03
C ASP A 363 42.63 -0.91 -16.57
N SER A 364 42.28 -0.04 -15.62
CA SER A 364 42.21 -0.37 -14.19
C SER A 364 40.89 -1.05 -13.80
N TYR A 365 39.90 -1.12 -14.69
CA TYR A 365 38.64 -1.81 -14.43
C TYR A 365 38.84 -3.32 -14.46
N ARG A 366 38.29 -3.99 -13.44
CA ARG A 366 38.27 -5.45 -13.28
C ARG A 366 36.83 -5.89 -13.10
N GLU A 367 36.40 -6.90 -13.85
CA GLU A 367 35.02 -7.38 -13.80
C GLU A 367 34.67 -7.97 -12.43
N GLU A 368 35.69 -8.46 -11.70
CA GLU A 368 35.59 -9.01 -10.36
C GLU A 368 35.29 -7.98 -9.26
N ILE A 369 35.32 -6.67 -9.58
CA ILE A 369 34.89 -5.61 -8.64
C ILE A 369 33.45 -5.85 -8.20
N VAL A 370 32.59 -6.33 -9.11
CA VAL A 370 31.18 -6.61 -8.86
C VAL A 370 30.93 -8.08 -9.06
N PHE A 371 30.32 -8.74 -8.07
CA PHE A 371 30.01 -10.16 -8.17
C PHE A 371 28.71 -10.51 -7.46
N PHE A 372 27.98 -11.44 -8.05
CA PHE A 372 26.77 -12.02 -7.48
C PHE A 372 27.13 -13.00 -6.36
N VAL A 373 26.39 -12.92 -5.26
CA VAL A 373 26.56 -13.83 -4.12
C VAL A 373 25.43 -14.85 -4.05
N THR A 374 24.20 -14.40 -3.81
CA THR A 374 23.00 -15.25 -3.67
C THR A 374 21.74 -14.39 -3.53
N GLN A 375 20.58 -14.92 -3.94
CA GLN A 375 19.26 -14.33 -3.74
C GLN A 375 18.58 -14.83 -2.43
N ASN A 376 19.36 -15.22 -1.43
CA ASN A 376 18.85 -15.51 -0.09
C ASN A 376 19.39 -14.46 0.89
N GLN A 377 18.48 -13.67 1.47
CA GLN A 377 18.79 -12.50 2.30
C GLN A 377 19.90 -12.75 3.33
N PHE A 378 19.73 -13.69 4.25
CA PHE A 378 20.71 -13.89 5.33
C PHE A 378 21.96 -14.63 4.87
N ALA A 379 21.89 -15.40 3.79
CA ALA A 379 23.08 -15.98 3.18
C ALA A 379 23.94 -14.90 2.50
N TYR A 380 23.32 -13.93 1.83
CA TYR A 380 23.99 -12.75 1.27
C TYR A 380 24.68 -11.96 2.37
N VAL A 381 23.96 -11.68 3.47
CA VAL A 381 24.49 -10.91 4.61
C VAL A 381 25.65 -11.63 5.27
N SER A 382 25.56 -12.95 5.46
CA SER A 382 26.65 -13.75 6.03
C SER A 382 27.92 -13.67 5.17
N ALA A 383 27.77 -13.67 3.84
CA ALA A 383 28.90 -13.52 2.93
C ALA A 383 29.50 -12.11 3.00
N VAL A 384 28.66 -11.07 2.99
CA VAL A 384 29.10 -9.66 3.09
C VAL A 384 29.79 -9.39 4.43
N ASN A 385 29.24 -9.87 5.54
CA ASN A 385 29.87 -9.82 6.86
C ASN A 385 31.24 -10.52 6.85
N GLY A 386 31.32 -11.69 6.20
CA GLY A 386 32.58 -12.38 6.00
C GLY A 386 33.60 -11.55 5.21
N ILE A 387 33.18 -10.76 4.23
CA ILE A 387 34.05 -9.83 3.50
C ILE A 387 34.55 -8.74 4.45
N MET A 388 33.66 -8.10 5.22
CA MET A 388 34.03 -7.06 6.19
C MET A 388 35.08 -7.54 7.20
N LEU A 389 34.90 -8.74 7.74
CA LEU A 389 35.78 -9.32 8.76
C LEU A 389 37.11 -9.87 8.22
N ARG A 390 37.22 -10.12 6.91
CA ARG A 390 38.47 -10.61 6.29
C ARG A 390 39.27 -9.48 5.63
N GLN A 391 38.58 -8.62 4.88
CA GLN A 391 39.21 -7.56 4.10
C GLN A 391 39.37 -6.27 4.90
N HIS A 392 38.67 -6.13 6.03
CA HIS A 392 38.65 -4.93 6.86
C HIS A 392 38.54 -3.63 6.04
N PRO A 393 37.48 -3.44 5.23
CA PRO A 393 37.31 -2.23 4.43
C PRO A 393 37.45 -0.98 5.30
N ALA A 394 38.10 0.07 4.79
CA ALA A 394 38.18 1.34 5.51
C ALA A 394 36.81 2.03 5.55
N THR A 395 35.94 1.75 4.56
CA THR A 395 34.63 2.38 4.44
C THR A 395 33.62 1.40 3.90
N ASN A 396 32.43 1.39 4.50
CA ASN A 396 31.26 0.69 4.00
C ASN A 396 30.21 1.72 3.56
N VAL A 397 29.74 1.60 2.32
CA VAL A 397 28.69 2.43 1.74
C VAL A 397 27.46 1.58 1.52
N TYR A 398 26.39 1.85 2.27
CA TYR A 398 25.11 1.15 2.20
C TYR A 398 24.07 2.04 1.51
N MET A 399 23.86 1.88 0.21
CA MET A 399 22.94 2.76 -0.53
C MET A 399 21.95 1.92 -1.33
N GLY A 400 20.65 2.09 -1.08
CA GLY A 400 19.61 1.39 -1.82
C GLY A 400 18.48 0.88 -0.93
N LYS A 401 17.91 -0.26 -1.33
CA LYS A 401 16.75 -0.84 -0.65
C LYS A 401 17.20 -1.94 0.32
N PHE A 402 16.97 -1.71 1.60
CA PHE A 402 17.37 -2.62 2.66
C PHE A 402 16.15 -3.12 3.44
N PHE A 403 16.31 -4.25 4.10
CA PHE A 403 15.33 -4.82 5.02
C PHE A 403 16.04 -5.12 6.36
N ALA A 404 15.58 -6.17 7.07
CA ALA A 404 16.05 -6.54 8.40
C ALA A 404 17.57 -6.78 8.51
N GLU A 405 18.27 -6.96 7.39
CA GLU A 405 19.73 -7.10 7.36
C GLU A 405 20.52 -5.82 7.63
N SER A 406 19.88 -4.65 7.47
CA SER A 406 20.54 -3.34 7.60
C SER A 406 21.34 -3.22 8.89
N LEU A 407 20.75 -3.58 10.04
CA LEU A 407 21.41 -3.53 11.34
C LEU A 407 22.58 -4.52 11.44
N ILE A 408 22.42 -5.73 10.89
CA ILE A 408 23.45 -6.78 10.95
C ILE A 408 24.69 -6.37 10.15
N LEU A 409 24.47 -5.79 8.96
CA LEU A 409 25.54 -5.25 8.13
C LEU A 409 26.24 -4.08 8.83
N ALA A 410 25.46 -3.13 9.34
CA ALA A 410 25.99 -1.93 9.99
C ALA A 410 26.76 -2.25 11.28
N GLU A 411 26.24 -3.13 12.15
CA GLU A 411 26.95 -3.51 13.37
C GLU A 411 28.26 -4.25 13.06
N THR A 412 28.25 -5.12 12.04
CA THR A 412 29.46 -5.83 11.62
C THR A 412 30.51 -4.87 11.07
N GLY A 413 30.11 -3.89 10.27
CA GLY A 413 31.02 -2.86 9.76
C GLY A 413 31.58 -1.97 10.87
N ALA A 414 30.76 -1.61 11.87
CA ALA A 414 31.22 -0.87 13.05
C ALA A 414 32.25 -1.68 13.84
N LEU A 415 32.00 -2.98 14.08
CA LEU A 415 32.94 -3.89 14.74
C LEU A 415 34.23 -4.08 13.93
N ALA A 416 34.16 -4.06 12.60
CA ALA A 416 35.33 -4.11 11.72
C ALA A 416 36.14 -2.79 11.69
N GLY A 417 35.62 -1.71 12.28
CA GLY A 417 36.25 -0.40 12.33
C GLY A 417 36.12 0.42 11.05
N SER A 418 35.16 0.09 10.19
CA SER A 418 34.87 0.83 8.96
C SER A 418 34.08 2.10 9.26
N ILE A 419 34.37 3.20 8.55
CA ILE A 419 33.44 4.34 8.47
C ILE A 419 32.24 3.92 7.65
N GLN A 420 31.04 4.26 8.12
CA GLN A 420 29.81 3.78 7.53
C GLN A 420 28.93 4.93 7.05
N ILE A 421 28.63 4.90 5.75
CA ILE A 421 27.77 5.88 5.08
C ILE A 421 26.58 5.12 4.52
N SER A 422 25.38 5.52 4.90
CA SER A 422 24.15 4.80 4.57
C SER A 422 23.12 5.71 3.91
N GLY A 423 22.19 5.12 3.17
CA GLY A 423 21.07 5.82 2.56
C GLY A 423 20.00 4.86 2.07
N THR A 424 18.78 5.03 2.56
CA THR A 424 17.63 4.20 2.20
C THR A 424 16.33 4.98 2.31
N ASP A 425 15.33 4.59 1.52
CA ASP A 425 13.96 5.08 1.64
C ASP A 425 13.03 4.15 2.40
N GLU A 426 13.54 3.01 2.88
CA GLU A 426 12.76 2.08 3.66
C GLU A 426 12.59 2.59 5.10
N ILE A 427 11.37 3.05 5.40
CA ILE A 427 11.01 3.70 6.67
C ILE A 427 11.37 2.81 7.87
N ALA A 428 11.19 1.48 7.74
CA ALA A 428 11.47 0.53 8.80
C ALA A 428 12.98 0.37 9.10
N GLN A 429 13.87 0.66 8.14
CA GLN A 429 15.32 0.43 8.30
C GLN A 429 16.11 1.69 8.64
N ILE A 430 15.56 2.89 8.35
CA ILE A 430 16.23 4.15 8.66
C ILE A 430 16.71 4.22 10.12
N PRO A 431 15.93 3.84 11.15
CA PRO A 431 16.39 3.89 12.54
C PRO A 431 17.65 3.04 12.81
N PHE A 432 17.81 1.90 12.13
CA PHE A 432 18.97 1.04 12.30
C PHE A 432 20.24 1.68 11.76
N PHE A 433 20.15 2.27 10.56
CA PHE A 433 21.28 2.99 9.97
C PHE A 433 21.62 4.26 10.76
N VAL A 434 20.63 5.03 11.22
CA VAL A 434 20.86 6.25 12.01
C VAL A 434 21.61 5.95 13.32
N VAL A 435 21.40 4.79 13.93
CA VAL A 435 22.06 4.41 15.19
C VAL A 435 23.41 3.75 14.95
N ALA A 436 23.57 2.97 13.86
CA ALA A 436 24.75 2.14 13.64
C ALA A 436 25.77 2.72 12.63
N CYS A 437 25.42 3.76 11.87
CA CYS A 437 26.32 4.39 10.89
C CYS A 437 26.71 5.81 11.27
N ASP A 438 27.88 6.26 10.79
CA ASP A 438 28.38 7.62 11.02
C ASP A 438 27.54 8.66 10.28
N TYR A 439 27.08 8.31 9.07
CA TYR A 439 26.22 9.16 8.25
C TYR A 439 25.08 8.36 7.64
N THR A 440 23.87 8.94 7.66
CA THR A 440 22.67 8.33 7.08
C THR A 440 21.87 9.36 6.31
N LEU A 441 21.65 9.08 5.01
CA LEU A 441 20.69 9.77 4.18
C LEU A 441 19.29 9.20 4.44
N ILE A 442 18.37 10.06 4.85
CA ILE A 442 17.02 9.67 5.27
C ILE A 442 16.05 9.85 4.11
N GLY A 443 15.47 8.76 3.61
CA GLY A 443 14.34 8.83 2.70
C GLY A 443 14.66 9.58 1.42
N GLU A 444 14.08 10.77 1.30
CA GLU A 444 14.27 11.64 0.14
C GLU A 444 15.70 12.13 -0.07
N GLU A 445 16.53 12.13 0.98
CA GLU A 445 17.93 12.54 0.85
C GLU A 445 18.72 11.61 -0.07
N LEU A 446 18.34 10.33 -0.15
CA LEU A 446 18.92 9.39 -1.12
C LEU A 446 18.60 9.81 -2.57
N TYR A 447 17.40 10.34 -2.81
CA TYR A 447 16.98 10.84 -4.13
C TYR A 447 17.58 12.22 -4.42
N ALA A 448 17.71 13.06 -3.41
CA ALA A 448 18.37 14.35 -3.53
C ALA A 448 19.87 14.18 -3.83
N ALA A 449 20.51 13.11 -3.34
CA ALA A 449 21.92 12.84 -3.60
C ALA A 449 22.23 12.68 -5.09
N SER A 450 21.37 12.00 -5.86
CA SER A 450 21.56 11.87 -7.32
C SER A 450 21.44 13.23 -8.02
N ALA A 451 20.48 14.06 -7.60
CA ALA A 451 20.31 15.43 -8.09
C ALA A 451 21.52 16.32 -7.74
N TYR A 452 22.04 16.18 -6.52
CA TYR A 452 23.18 16.94 -5.99
C TYR A 452 24.47 16.62 -6.76
N LEU A 453 24.72 15.32 -7.01
CA LEU A 453 25.92 14.84 -7.68
C LEU A 453 25.90 15.07 -9.20
N GLY A 454 24.78 14.75 -9.86
CA GLY A 454 24.67 14.85 -11.33
C GLY A 454 24.34 16.26 -11.83
N ARG A 455 23.82 17.14 -10.96
CA ARG A 455 23.28 18.47 -11.29
C ARG A 455 22.34 18.47 -12.50
N GLU A 456 21.60 17.37 -12.70
CA GLU A 456 20.68 17.25 -13.82
C GLU A 456 19.48 18.21 -13.62
N PRO A 457 19.14 19.07 -14.61
CA PRO A 457 18.10 20.07 -14.46
C PRO A 457 16.72 19.53 -14.08
N VAL A 458 16.38 18.31 -14.53
CA VAL A 458 15.08 17.68 -14.23
C VAL A 458 15.02 17.25 -12.76
N LEU A 459 16.08 16.62 -12.25
CA LEU A 459 16.16 16.19 -10.86
C LEU A 459 16.23 17.39 -9.91
N LEU A 460 17.09 18.38 -10.21
CA LEU A 460 17.21 19.60 -9.41
C LEU A 460 15.91 20.41 -9.36
N GLY A 461 15.26 20.60 -10.51
CA GLY A 461 14.01 21.36 -10.59
C GLY A 461 12.86 20.68 -9.83
N SER A 462 12.78 19.35 -9.93
CA SER A 462 11.77 18.56 -9.22
C SER A 462 12.00 18.57 -7.72
N LEU A 463 13.25 18.41 -7.27
CA LEU A 463 13.64 18.50 -5.86
C LEU A 463 13.23 19.86 -5.27
N LYS A 464 13.53 20.96 -5.98
CA LYS A 464 13.17 22.30 -5.51
C LYS A 464 11.66 22.50 -5.44
N ALA A 465 10.91 22.01 -6.41
CA ALA A 465 9.44 22.10 -6.39
C ALA A 465 8.84 21.32 -5.19
N GLN A 466 9.39 20.15 -4.86
CA GLN A 466 8.99 19.36 -3.70
C GLN A 466 9.27 20.10 -2.39
N ASP A 467 10.45 20.72 -2.24
CA ASP A 467 10.78 21.52 -1.05
C ASP A 467 9.76 22.66 -0.83
N TYR A 468 9.41 23.39 -1.90
CA TYR A 468 8.42 24.47 -1.81
C TYR A 468 7.02 23.97 -1.53
N ALA A 469 6.62 22.84 -2.12
CA ALA A 469 5.33 22.22 -1.86
C ALA A 469 5.22 21.77 -0.39
N LYS A 470 6.28 21.17 0.16
CA LYS A 470 6.34 20.79 1.58
C LYS A 470 6.28 22.00 2.50
N ALA A 471 7.03 23.06 2.19
CA ALA A 471 6.97 24.30 2.94
C ALA A 471 5.55 24.90 2.93
N ALA A 472 4.87 24.91 1.79
CA ALA A 472 3.48 25.35 1.68
C ALA A 472 2.53 24.49 2.52
N VAL A 473 2.67 23.16 2.49
CA VAL A 473 1.88 22.25 3.32
C VAL A 473 2.11 22.49 4.81
N ILE A 474 3.36 22.67 5.25
CA ILE A 474 3.70 22.98 6.66
C ILE A 474 3.06 24.30 7.08
N ILE A 475 3.16 25.35 6.26
CA ILE A 475 2.54 26.65 6.53
C ILE A 475 1.02 26.51 6.63
N LEU A 476 0.37 25.84 5.68
CA LEU A 476 -1.08 25.61 5.69
C LEU A 476 -1.53 24.78 6.90
N ALA A 477 -0.72 23.80 7.32
CA ALA A 477 -1.00 23.00 8.52
C ALA A 477 -0.92 23.85 9.79
N ILE A 478 0.10 24.71 9.92
CA ILE A 478 0.23 25.64 11.06
C ILE A 478 -0.94 26.63 11.08
N LEU A 479 -1.25 27.24 9.93
CA LEU A 479 -2.38 28.17 9.80
C LEU A 479 -3.71 27.48 10.13
N GLY A 480 -3.88 26.23 9.71
CA GLY A 480 -5.06 25.43 10.03
C GLY A 480 -5.18 25.08 11.50
N ALA A 481 -4.07 24.71 12.14
CA ALA A 481 -4.05 24.48 13.58
C ALA A 481 -4.45 25.76 14.34
N ILE A 482 -3.92 26.92 13.94
CA ILE A 482 -4.27 28.21 14.55
C ILE A 482 -5.76 28.53 14.30
N ALA A 483 -6.23 28.46 13.06
CA ALA A 483 -7.61 28.77 12.69
C ALA A 483 -8.65 27.95 13.48
N VAL A 484 -8.40 26.64 13.63
CA VAL A 484 -9.27 25.74 14.42
C VAL A 484 -9.33 26.14 15.89
N ASN A 485 -8.20 26.55 16.49
CA ASN A 485 -8.18 27.01 17.89
C ASN A 485 -8.96 28.32 18.11
N PHE A 486 -9.08 29.16 17.08
CA PHE A 486 -9.90 30.38 17.12
C PHE A 486 -11.37 30.15 16.72
N GLY A 487 -11.79 28.90 16.54
CA GLY A 487 -13.16 28.54 16.18
C GLY A 487 -13.48 28.70 14.68
N TRP A 488 -12.50 28.99 13.84
CA TRP A 488 -12.69 29.08 12.39
C TRP A 488 -12.66 27.69 11.75
N THR A 489 -13.81 27.04 11.73
CA THR A 489 -13.97 25.68 11.20
C THR A 489 -14.01 25.62 9.68
N GLU A 490 -14.30 26.73 8.99
CA GLU A 490 -14.37 26.77 7.51
C GLU A 490 -13.03 26.43 6.86
N PHE A 491 -11.91 26.85 7.45
CA PHE A 491 -10.57 26.52 6.96
C PHE A 491 -10.36 25.00 6.92
N ARG A 492 -10.86 24.27 7.92
CA ARG A 492 -10.80 22.80 7.96
C ARG A 492 -11.65 22.18 6.86
N GLU A 493 -12.83 22.74 6.58
CA GLU A 493 -13.73 22.20 5.56
C GLU A 493 -13.12 22.27 4.16
N ILE A 494 -12.23 23.24 3.87
CA ILE A 494 -11.47 23.30 2.61
C ILE A 494 -10.60 22.05 2.40
N PHE A 495 -10.08 21.44 3.47
CA PHE A 495 -9.23 20.25 3.38
C PHE A 495 -9.98 18.95 3.68
N ARG A 496 -11.30 19.03 3.89
CA ARG A 496 -12.11 17.85 4.17
C ARG A 496 -12.40 17.10 2.88
N VAL A 497 -11.63 16.05 2.64
CA VAL A 497 -11.95 15.06 1.60
C VAL A 497 -13.10 14.20 2.12
N VAL A 498 -14.32 14.46 1.66
CA VAL A 498 -15.46 13.57 1.88
C VAL A 498 -15.14 12.26 1.16
N ARG A 499 -15.13 11.16 1.91
CA ARG A 499 -14.80 9.82 1.41
C ARG A 499 -15.95 9.24 0.63
#